data_AF-A0A2V9EKF6-F1
#
_entry.id   AF-A0A2V9EKF6-F1
#
_cell.length_a   1.000
_cell.length_b   1.000
_cell.length_c   1.000
_cell.angle_alpha   90.00
_cell.angle_beta   90.00
_cell.angle_gamma   90.00
#
_symmetry.space_group_name_H-M   'P 1'
#
loop_
_entity.id
_entity.type
_entity.pdbx_description
1 polymer ?
#
loop_
_entity_poly.entity_id
_entity_poly.type
_entity_poly.pdbx_seq_one_letter_code
_entity_poly.pdbx_strand_id
1 'polypeptide(L)'
;MAKNFRELEAKMSPGARARSDAKTQKMIEEMALNELRQAMGITQERLAKALRINQAGVSKIESRSDIFVSTLRKAIEAMGGKLDIRAKFPAGEVRIRQFGGLARKRRSRSRRGNASHRAKAAA
;
A
#
# COMPACT_ATOMS: atom_id res chain seq x y z
N MET A 1 -4.44 -15.03 30.34
CA MET A 1 -4.54 -13.72 29.65
C MET A 1 -3.18 -13.41 29.03
N ALA A 2 -3.10 -13.20 27.71
CA ALA A 2 -1.84 -12.82 27.06
C ALA A 2 -1.40 -11.43 27.56
N LYS A 3 -0.16 -11.29 28.03
CA LYS A 3 0.39 -10.00 28.48
C LYS A 3 0.42 -9.02 27.30
N ASN A 4 0.00 -7.77 27.53
CA ASN A 4 -0.01 -6.74 26.51
C ASN A 4 1.42 -6.48 26.01
N PHE A 5 1.63 -6.47 24.69
CA PHE A 5 2.94 -6.30 24.08
C PHE A 5 3.68 -5.05 24.59
N ARG A 6 2.95 -3.95 24.82
CA ARG A 6 3.49 -2.71 25.39
C ARG A 6 4.06 -2.85 26.80
N GLU A 7 3.45 -3.71 27.63
CA GLU A 7 3.94 -3.97 28.99
C GLU A 7 5.20 -4.83 29.00
N LEU A 8 5.38 -5.68 27.99
CA LEU A 8 6.59 -6.48 27.81
C LEU A 8 7.75 -5.62 27.27
N GLU A 9 7.46 -4.75 26.31
CA GLU A 9 8.43 -3.82 25.72
C GLU A 9 8.93 -2.76 26.72
N ALA A 10 8.05 -2.26 27.59
CA ALA A 10 8.41 -1.35 28.68
C ALA A 10 9.43 -1.97 29.65
N LYS A 11 9.41 -3.29 29.82
CA LYS A 11 10.34 -4.05 30.67
C LYS A 11 11.66 -4.40 30.00
N MET A 12 11.81 -4.15 28.69
CA MET A 12 13.06 -4.39 27.98
C MET A 12 14.11 -3.32 28.33
N SER A 13 15.39 -3.69 28.25
CA SER A 13 16.47 -2.70 28.34
C SER A 13 16.53 -1.86 27.07
N PRO A 14 17.06 -0.62 27.12
CA PRO A 14 17.21 0.23 25.93
C PRO A 14 17.97 -0.45 24.79
N GLY A 15 19.03 -1.21 25.11
CA GLY A 15 19.78 -1.97 24.12
C GLY A 15 19.02 -3.16 23.53
N ALA A 16 18.09 -3.77 24.28
CA ALA A 16 17.23 -4.81 23.75
C ALA A 16 16.14 -4.24 22.82
N ARG A 17 15.57 -3.06 23.14
CA ARG A 17 14.66 -2.34 22.25
C ARG A 17 15.34 -1.97 20.93
N ALA A 18 16.50 -1.32 20.98
CA ALA A 18 17.25 -0.95 19.77
C ALA A 18 17.58 -2.15 18.86
N ARG A 19 17.94 -3.30 19.43
CA ARG A 19 18.14 -4.54 18.66
C ARG A 19 16.85 -5.07 18.05
N SER A 20 15.74 -4.99 18.79
CA SER A 20 14.42 -5.38 18.29
C SER A 20 13.98 -4.47 17.14
N ASP A 21 14.15 -3.15 17.29
CA ASP A 21 13.80 -2.15 16.27
C ASP A 21 14.63 -2.33 15.00
N ALA A 22 15.95 -2.54 15.13
CA ALA A 22 16.83 -2.82 14.00
C ALA A 22 16.44 -4.12 13.27
N LYS A 23 16.05 -5.16 14.03
CA LYS A 23 15.59 -6.43 13.46
C LYS A 23 14.25 -6.27 12.75
N THR A 24 13.33 -5.50 13.32
CA THR A 24 12.05 -5.13 12.71
C THR A 24 12.28 -4.34 11.42
N GLN A 25 13.19 -3.36 11.43
CA GLN A 25 13.51 -2.59 10.24
C GLN A 25 14.05 -3.47 9.11
N LYS A 26 14.92 -4.43 9.43
CA LYS A 26 15.44 -5.40 8.47
C LYS A 26 14.36 -6.37 7.95
N MET A 27 13.40 -6.76 8.79
CA MET A 27 12.26 -7.57 8.34
C MET A 27 11.33 -6.77 7.43
N ILE A 28 11.17 -5.46 7.66
CA ILE A 28 10.35 -4.55 6.83
C ILE A 28 10.90 -4.40 5.40
N GLU A 29 12.21 -4.62 5.19
CA GLU A 29 12.85 -4.53 3.87
C GLU A 29 12.26 -5.52 2.84
N GLU A 30 11.69 -6.64 3.29
CA GLU A 30 11.14 -7.70 2.44
C GLU A 30 9.81 -8.26 2.99
N MET A 31 8.76 -7.42 3.03
CA MET A 31 7.43 -7.85 3.49
C MET A 31 6.40 -7.97 2.35
N ALA A 32 5.51 -8.94 2.46
CA ALA A 32 4.29 -8.98 1.68
C ALA A 32 3.34 -7.83 2.09
N LEU A 33 2.45 -7.40 1.20
CA LEU A 33 1.62 -6.20 1.42
C LEU A 33 0.70 -6.30 2.65
N ASN A 34 0.18 -7.49 2.92
CA ASN A 34 -0.61 -7.80 4.12
C ASN A 34 0.22 -7.66 5.41
N GLU A 35 1.46 -8.13 5.39
CA GLU A 35 2.38 -8.05 6.53
C GLU A 35 2.78 -6.60 6.76
N LEU A 36 3.10 -5.84 5.70
CA LEU A 36 3.37 -4.41 5.78
C LEU A 36 2.17 -3.64 6.36
N ARG A 37 0.95 -3.97 5.94
CA ARG A 37 -0.27 -3.37 6.51
C ARG A 37 -0.38 -3.65 8.02
N GLN A 38 -0.11 -4.89 8.45
CA GLN A 38 -0.17 -5.29 9.85
C GLN A 38 0.92 -4.61 10.68
N ALA A 39 2.14 -4.53 10.18
CA ALA A 39 3.25 -3.82 10.81
C ALA A 39 2.93 -2.33 11.06
N MET A 40 2.13 -1.72 10.17
CA MET A 40 1.66 -0.33 10.31
C MET A 40 0.41 -0.19 11.19
N GLY A 41 -0.12 -1.27 11.77
CA GLY A 41 -1.31 -1.23 12.64
C GLY A 41 -2.61 -0.84 11.90
N ILE A 42 -2.67 -1.05 10.59
CA ILE A 42 -3.83 -0.67 9.76
C ILE A 42 -4.74 -1.89 9.61
N THR A 43 -6.03 -1.77 9.95
CA THR A 43 -6.98 -2.88 9.72
C THR A 43 -7.36 -3.02 8.25
N GLN A 44 -7.78 -4.22 7.85
CA GLN A 44 -8.20 -4.48 6.47
C GLN A 44 -9.41 -3.61 6.06
N GLU A 45 -10.36 -3.41 6.98
CA GLU A 45 -11.54 -2.55 6.79
C GLU A 45 -11.17 -1.08 6.61
N ARG A 46 -10.20 -0.58 7.40
CA ARG A 46 -9.72 0.79 7.28
C ARG A 46 -9.06 1.03 5.92
N LEU A 47 -8.27 0.06 5.45
CA LEU A 47 -7.69 0.12 4.11
C LEU A 47 -8.77 0.06 3.02
N ALA A 48 -9.78 -0.81 3.18
CA ALA A 48 -10.92 -0.93 2.26
C ALA A 48 -11.66 0.40 2.11
N LYS A 49 -11.95 1.08 3.24
CA LYS A 49 -12.60 2.39 3.27
C LYS A 49 -11.77 3.46 2.57
N ALA A 50 -10.47 3.50 2.80
CA ALA A 50 -9.56 4.44 2.15
C ALA A 50 -9.47 4.21 0.63
N LEU A 51 -9.51 2.95 0.19
CA LEU A 51 -9.51 2.55 -1.20
C LEU A 51 -10.88 2.64 -1.89
N ARG A 52 -11.97 2.86 -1.12
CA ARG A 52 -13.37 2.82 -1.58
C ARG A 52 -13.72 1.48 -2.24
N ILE A 53 -13.27 0.39 -1.65
CA ILE A 53 -13.58 -0.98 -2.05
C ILE A 53 -14.09 -1.76 -0.83
N ASN A 54 -14.68 -2.93 -1.05
CA ASN A 54 -15.08 -3.80 0.06
C ASN A 54 -13.87 -4.59 0.61
N GLN A 55 -14.04 -5.19 1.79
CA GLN A 55 -12.99 -5.98 2.45
C GLN A 55 -12.53 -7.17 1.61
N ALA A 56 -13.45 -7.85 0.91
CA ALA A 56 -13.12 -8.93 -0.03
C ALA A 56 -12.20 -8.44 -1.18
N GLY A 57 -12.35 -7.19 -1.60
CA GLY A 57 -11.49 -6.52 -2.57
C GLY A 57 -10.08 -6.28 -2.03
N VAL A 58 -9.93 -5.97 -0.74
CA VAL A 58 -8.61 -5.85 -0.10
C VAL A 58 -7.92 -7.21 0.00
N SER A 59 -8.63 -8.26 0.42
CA SER A 59 -8.10 -9.63 0.50
C SER A 59 -7.60 -10.14 -0.87
N LYS A 60 -8.33 -9.82 -1.95
CA LYS A 60 -7.88 -10.13 -3.33
C LYS A 60 -6.67 -9.32 -3.77
N ILE A 61 -6.49 -8.10 -3.26
CA ILE A 61 -5.29 -7.30 -3.57
C ILE A 61 -4.10 -7.87 -2.81
N GLU A 62 -4.27 -8.22 -1.54
CA GLU A 62 -3.18 -8.75 -0.70
C GLU A 62 -2.71 -10.15 -1.11
N SER A 63 -3.58 -10.99 -1.66
CA SER A 63 -3.26 -12.40 -2.02
C SER A 63 -2.77 -12.61 -3.46
N ARG A 64 -2.89 -11.62 -4.35
CA ARG A 64 -2.49 -11.76 -5.76
C ARG A 64 -1.04 -11.35 -5.98
N SER A 65 -0.30 -12.17 -6.72
CA SER A 65 1.06 -11.86 -7.22
C SER A 65 1.06 -10.78 -8.32
N ASP A 66 -0.01 -10.71 -9.13
CA ASP A 66 -0.22 -9.69 -10.15
C ASP A 66 -1.22 -8.62 -9.70
N ILE A 67 -0.73 -7.63 -8.95
CA ILE A 67 -1.50 -6.43 -8.61
C ILE A 67 -1.18 -5.35 -9.64
N PHE A 68 -2.21 -4.74 -10.24
CA PHE A 68 -2.01 -3.53 -11.03
C PHE A 68 -1.25 -2.48 -10.21
N VAL A 69 -0.11 -1.99 -10.73
CA VAL A 69 0.74 -0.98 -10.07
C VAL A 69 -0.06 0.23 -9.56
N SER A 70 -1.12 0.62 -10.28
CA SER A 70 -2.01 1.70 -9.85
C SER A 70 -2.77 1.42 -8.55
N THR A 71 -3.08 0.15 -8.28
CA THR A 71 -3.78 -0.31 -7.08
C THR A 71 -2.81 -0.39 -5.91
N LEU A 72 -1.61 -0.95 -6.13
CA LEU A 72 -0.55 -0.96 -5.13
C LEU A 72 -0.20 0.46 -4.68
N ARG A 73 -0.05 1.40 -5.62
CA ARG A 73 0.18 2.82 -5.31
C ARG A 73 -0.89 3.39 -4.38
N LYS A 74 -2.16 3.18 -4.70
CA LYS A 74 -3.28 3.67 -3.88
C LYS A 74 -3.29 3.04 -2.50
N ALA A 75 -2.95 1.75 -2.38
CA ALA A 75 -2.88 1.07 -1.09
C ALA A 75 -1.77 1.68 -0.23
N ILE A 76 -0.58 1.85 -0.78
CA ILE A 76 0.55 2.48 -0.10
C ILE A 76 0.24 3.95 0.27
N GLU A 77 -0.36 4.73 -0.63
CA GLU A 77 -0.80 6.11 -0.35
C GLU A 77 -1.88 6.17 0.75
N ALA A 78 -2.82 5.22 0.75
CA ALA A 78 -3.83 5.09 1.79
C ALA A 78 -3.25 4.72 3.16
N MET A 79 -2.09 4.05 3.17
CA MET A 79 -1.30 3.79 4.38
C MET A 79 -0.41 4.98 4.79
N GLY A 80 -0.40 6.07 4.01
CA GLY A 80 0.45 7.25 4.26
C GLY A 80 1.86 7.16 3.68
N GLY A 81 2.15 6.13 2.89
CA GLY A 81 3.44 5.92 2.24
C GLY A 81 3.52 6.48 0.82
N LYS A 82 4.71 6.36 0.22
CA LYS A 82 4.95 6.65 -1.20
C LYS A 82 5.50 5.41 -1.89
N LEU A 83 4.88 5.01 -2.99
CA LEU A 83 5.37 3.88 -3.79
C LEU A 83 6.45 4.35 -4.79
N ASP A 84 7.66 3.82 -4.60
CA ASP A 84 8.77 3.87 -5.56
C ASP A 84 9.03 2.49 -6.15
N ILE A 85 9.17 2.45 -7.47
CA ILE A 85 9.48 1.21 -8.20
C ILE A 85 10.91 1.35 -8.71
N ARG A 86 11.76 0.40 -8.33
CA ARG A 86 13.17 0.37 -8.68
C ARG A 86 13.53 -0.95 -9.34
N ALA A 87 14.35 -0.90 -10.39
CA ALA A 87 14.98 -2.06 -11.00
C ALA A 87 16.43 -2.12 -10.54
N LYS A 88 16.85 -3.27 -10.01
CA LYS A 88 18.23 -3.53 -9.60
C LYS A 88 18.96 -4.24 -10.74
N PHE A 89 20.08 -3.67 -11.15
CA PHE A 89 21.01 -4.24 -12.13
C PHE A 89 22.39 -4.42 -11.48
N PRO A 90 23.27 -5.27 -12.03
CA PRO A 90 24.66 -5.35 -11.56
C PRO A 90 25.39 -4.00 -11.57
N ALA A 91 25.04 -3.12 -12.51
CA ALA A 91 25.63 -1.78 -12.67
C ALA A 91 24.98 -0.70 -11.78
N GLY A 92 23.92 -1.01 -11.03
CA GLY A 92 23.26 -0.07 -10.14
C GLY A 92 21.73 -0.17 -10.11
N GLU A 93 21.09 0.75 -9.41
CA GLU A 93 19.64 0.77 -9.21
C GLU A 93 18.99 1.92 -9.97
N VAL A 94 17.92 1.63 -10.73
CA VAL A 94 17.22 2.61 -11.57
C VAL A 94 15.77 2.76 -11.10
N ARG A 95 15.34 4.01 -10.86
CA ARG A 95 13.94 4.33 -10.52
C ARG A 95 13.06 4.39 -11.77
N ILE A 96 12.00 3.60 -11.82
CA ILE A 96 11.06 3.56 -12.96
C ILE A 96 9.97 4.64 -12.81
N ARG A 97 10.04 5.68 -13.65
CA ARG A 97 9.09 6.82 -13.61
C ARG A 97 7.78 6.60 -14.37
N GLN A 98 7.71 5.58 -15.24
CA GLN A 98 6.55 5.31 -16.11
C GLN A 98 5.22 5.21 -15.35
N PHE A 99 5.27 4.79 -14.08
CA PHE A 99 4.09 4.55 -13.25
C PHE A 99 3.65 5.75 -12.38
N GLY A 100 4.34 6.89 -12.44
CA GLY A 100 4.04 8.07 -11.61
C GLY A 100 2.72 8.79 -11.97
N GLY A 101 2.24 8.65 -13.21
CA GLY A 101 1.04 9.36 -13.73
C GLY A 101 -0.27 8.54 -13.79
N LEU A 102 -0.24 7.25 -13.42
CA LEU A 102 -1.34 6.32 -13.72
C LEU A 102 -2.65 6.62 -12.98
N ALA A 103 -2.60 7.26 -11.81
CA ALA A 103 -3.81 7.65 -11.07
C ALA A 103 -4.62 8.75 -11.79
N ARG A 104 -3.96 9.64 -12.55
CA ARG A 104 -4.63 10.74 -13.29
C ARG A 104 -5.28 10.26 -14.58
N LYS A 105 -4.70 9.29 -15.28
CA LYS A 105 -5.14 8.88 -16.63
C LYS A 105 -6.55 8.25 -16.64
N ARG A 106 -6.92 7.47 -15.61
CA ARG A 106 -8.27 6.87 -15.50
C ARG A 106 -9.40 7.89 -15.24
N ARG A 107 -9.14 8.97 -14.47
CA ARG A 107 -10.14 10.02 -14.22
C ARG A 107 -10.47 10.84 -15.47
N SER A 108 -9.50 10.99 -16.38
CA SER A 108 -9.71 11.71 -17.65
C SER A 108 -10.61 10.93 -18.63
N ARG A 109 -10.49 9.60 -18.69
CA ARG A 109 -11.31 8.75 -19.58
C ARG A 109 -12.75 8.59 -19.09
N SER A 110 -12.95 8.43 -17.77
CA SER A 110 -14.29 8.35 -17.17
C SER A 110 -15.09 9.65 -17.32
N ARG A 111 -14.43 10.82 -17.27
CA ARG A 111 -15.11 12.11 -17.50
C ARG A 111 -15.50 12.35 -18.96
N ARG A 112 -14.70 11.90 -19.92
CA ARG A 112 -15.04 12.02 -21.36
C ARG A 112 -16.23 11.15 -21.76
N GLY A 113 -16.31 9.90 -21.26
CA GLY A 113 -17.42 9.00 -21.58
C GLY A 113 -18.77 9.44 -21.02
N ASN A 114 -18.78 10.16 -19.89
CA ASN A 114 -20.03 10.64 -19.28
C ASN A 114 -20.56 11.93 -19.93
N ALA A 115 -19.68 12.73 -20.55
CA ALA A 115 -20.08 13.92 -21.30
C ALA A 115 -20.73 13.57 -22.64
N SER A 116 -20.26 12.52 -23.32
CA SER A 116 -20.84 12.05 -24.58
C SER A 116 -22.22 11.40 -24.42
N HIS A 117 -22.52 10.82 -23.25
CA HIS A 117 -23.83 10.21 -23.00
C HIS A 117 -24.92 11.23 -22.67
N ARG A 118 -24.58 12.36 -22.04
CA ARG A 118 -25.55 13.42 -21.74
C ARG A 118 -25.95 14.25 -22.96
N ALA A 119 -25.08 14.37 -23.96
CA ALA A 119 -25.39 15.11 -25.19
C ALA A 119 -26.39 14.39 -26.11
N LYS A 120 -26.58 13.07 -25.97
CA LYS A 120 -27.53 12.26 -26.77
C LYS A 120 -28.93 12.15 -26.17
N ALA A 121 -29.17 12.68 -24.97
CA ALA A 121 -30.47 12.62 -24.30
C ALA A 121 -31.23 13.98 -24.32
N ALA A 122 -30.72 14.96 -25.07
CA ALA A 122 -31.26 16.32 -25.16
C ALA A 122 -31.56 16.74 -26.62
N ALA A 123 -31.65 15.78 -27.55
CA ALA A 123 -32.09 15.94 -28.92
C ALA A 123 -33.17 14.87 -29.20
#